data_AF-A0A966IVX3-F1
#
_entry.id   AF-A0A966IVX3-F1
#
_cell.length_a   1.000
_cell.length_b   1.000
_cell.length_c   1.000
_cell.angle_alpha   90.00
_cell.angle_beta   90.00
_cell.angle_gamma   90.00
#
_symmetry.space_group_name_H-M   'P 1'
#
loop_
_entity.id
_entity.type
_entity.pdbx_description
1 polymer ?
#
loop_
_entity_poly.entity_id
_entity_poly.type
_entity_poly.pdbx_seq_one_letter_code
_entity_poly.pdbx_strand_id
1 'polypeptide(L)'
;RDPDSSYYLRQEKDGLLLGPYEKNCRAHWLDASDPMPDDFSFQLYNDDLERLEWYIEDACARVPILGTAGITRVVNGPIPYTPDGLPLIGPMPGVPNAFEACVFTFGIVQAGGAGKLLAEIIIEGEADSDSWAVDPRRFTDHVDTAYTAAKAIETYSHEYAMHFPQIQWPAGRKAKSSPLYDRLAAAGAEFGSYGGWERADWFPAVDADRRPADSYDRQHWFDAVGQECRHVAAHAGILELTGFSRFHASGDGADAWLTRQITGNLPRVGRIGLVYFASPKGKMLSEMTVTRFAENDFLLMSGAGAYWHDRDLLMANLPSDGSVQITDVTYDLATLLVTGPKAPAILADLTGHSMANDDFAWLACRKIEIAGDEVTAIRVSFAGEAGFEIHCKMDNIVAVYDAITAAGAAYELAPFGMLALDSMRLEKGYRSWKSDLTSDYTMLESGLGRWVNFNKDDFVGRTALQAEQQAGSKNEFVTLVLDDPDDGEPFGDAVYLSSVVIDGNVAGLVLSGGYGHRVGASIAMAVVDCGALRAAKDISVLVLGRSRRAVLVDGHVLYDPENIKMKG
;
A
#
# COMPACT_ATOMS: atom_id res chain seq x y z
N ARG A 1 4.96 30.83 0.97
CA ARG A 1 3.83 30.03 0.46
C ARG A 1 2.67 30.30 1.39
N ASP A 2 1.47 30.44 0.85
CA ASP A 2 0.23 30.51 1.60
C ASP A 2 -0.61 29.30 1.19
N PRO A 3 -0.64 28.24 2.02
CA PRO A 3 -1.39 27.03 1.70
C PRO A 3 -2.90 27.21 1.90
N ASP A 4 -3.33 28.17 2.73
CA ASP A 4 -4.76 28.40 3.01
C ASP A 4 -5.48 28.89 1.75
N SER A 5 -4.83 29.82 1.04
CA SER A 5 -5.34 30.39 -0.21
C SER A 5 -4.76 29.74 -1.46
N SER A 6 -3.76 28.86 -1.32
CA SER A 6 -3.12 28.11 -2.40
C SER A 6 -2.25 28.95 -3.36
N TYR A 7 -1.20 29.60 -2.86
CA TYR A 7 -0.21 30.28 -3.71
C TYR A 7 1.23 30.31 -3.14
N TYR A 8 2.22 30.50 -4.01
CA TYR A 8 3.57 30.87 -3.60
C TYR A 8 3.93 32.29 -4.02
N LEU A 9 4.78 32.94 -3.23
CA LEU A 9 5.30 34.27 -3.48
C LEU A 9 6.80 34.26 -3.21
N ARG A 10 7.59 34.86 -4.10
CA ARG A 10 9.02 35.07 -3.90
C ARG A 10 9.47 36.42 -4.45
N GLN A 11 10.64 36.88 -4.00
CA GLN A 11 11.31 38.01 -4.62
C GLN A 11 11.79 37.63 -6.03
N GLU A 12 11.59 38.53 -7.00
CA GLU A 12 12.08 38.44 -8.37
C GLU A 12 12.75 39.77 -8.71
N LYS A 13 14.09 39.81 -8.66
CA LYS A 13 14.89 41.05 -8.71
C LYS A 13 14.45 42.03 -7.62
N ASP A 14 13.98 43.22 -8.01
CA ASP A 14 13.46 44.24 -7.11
C ASP A 14 11.92 44.18 -6.96
N GLY A 15 11.28 43.16 -7.56
CA GLY A 15 9.83 42.94 -7.51
C GLY A 15 9.45 41.61 -6.85
N LEU A 16 8.21 41.19 -7.08
CA LEU A 16 7.63 39.96 -6.55
C LEU A 16 7.10 39.09 -7.71
N LEU A 17 7.18 37.77 -7.52
CA LEU A 17 6.55 36.78 -8.39
C LEU A 17 5.53 35.98 -7.56
N LEU A 18 4.27 36.09 -7.96
CA LEU A 18 3.13 35.34 -7.42
C LEU A 18 2.80 34.17 -8.35
N GLY A 19 2.60 32.98 -7.80
CA GLY A 19 2.10 31.82 -8.52
C GLY A 19 0.98 31.13 -7.72
N PRO A 20 -0.29 31.36 -8.07
CA PRO A 20 -1.42 30.62 -7.52
C PRO A 20 -1.55 29.21 -8.10
N TYR A 21 -2.25 28.34 -7.37
CA TYR A 21 -2.79 27.07 -7.86
C TYR A 21 -4.31 27.11 -7.76
N GLU A 22 -4.97 27.37 -8.88
CA GLU A 22 -6.41 27.53 -8.95
C GLU A 22 -7.18 26.21 -8.99
N LYS A 23 -8.37 26.18 -8.38
CA LYS A 23 -9.23 24.98 -8.37
C LYS A 23 -9.87 24.68 -9.72
N ASN A 24 -9.98 25.67 -10.59
CA ASN A 24 -10.59 25.59 -11.92
C ASN A 24 -9.54 25.54 -13.04
N CYS A 25 -8.41 24.85 -12.79
CA CYS A 25 -7.34 24.70 -13.77
C CYS A 25 -7.82 23.99 -15.04
N ARG A 26 -7.05 24.15 -16.12
CA ARG A 26 -7.37 23.55 -17.42
C ARG A 26 -6.26 22.61 -17.85
N ALA A 27 -6.65 21.38 -18.17
CA ALA A 27 -5.79 20.46 -18.89
C ALA A 27 -5.87 20.78 -20.39
N HIS A 28 -4.71 20.71 -21.04
CA HIS A 28 -4.55 20.95 -22.47
C HIS A 28 -4.07 19.67 -23.15
N TRP A 29 -4.25 19.60 -24.47
CA TRP A 29 -3.73 18.49 -25.30
C TRP A 29 -4.34 17.12 -25.00
N LEU A 30 -5.60 17.12 -24.59
CA LEU A 30 -6.34 15.90 -24.24
C LEU A 30 -6.95 15.19 -25.46
N ASP A 31 -7.34 15.95 -26.48
CA ASP A 31 -8.02 15.41 -27.66
C ASP A 31 -7.73 16.23 -28.93
N ALA A 32 -8.27 15.78 -30.06
CA ALA A 32 -8.03 16.38 -31.37
C ALA A 32 -8.59 17.80 -31.54
N SER A 33 -9.45 18.28 -30.64
CA SER A 33 -9.98 19.65 -30.65
C SER A 33 -9.04 20.66 -29.98
N ASP A 34 -8.09 20.19 -29.17
CA ASP A 34 -6.99 20.98 -28.59
C ASP A 34 -5.65 20.26 -28.81
N PRO A 35 -5.19 20.07 -30.06
CA PRO A 35 -3.98 19.30 -30.32
C PRO A 35 -2.71 20.02 -29.83
N MET A 36 -1.71 19.26 -29.37
CA MET A 36 -0.39 19.82 -29.12
C MET A 36 0.21 20.34 -30.44
N PRO A 37 0.66 21.61 -30.53
CA PRO A 37 1.26 22.13 -31.74
C PRO A 37 2.55 21.38 -32.11
N ASP A 38 2.72 21.06 -33.40
CA ASP A 38 3.90 20.33 -33.90
C ASP A 38 5.24 21.04 -33.62
N ASP A 39 5.22 22.37 -33.49
CA ASP A 39 6.39 23.23 -33.30
C ASP A 39 6.44 23.91 -31.92
N PHE A 40 5.73 23.37 -30.92
CA PHE A 40 5.67 23.94 -29.58
C PHE A 40 7.05 23.95 -28.90
N SER A 41 7.72 25.11 -28.90
CA SER A 41 9.03 25.32 -28.30
C SER A 41 9.21 26.79 -27.92
N PHE A 42 9.62 27.07 -26.68
CA PHE A 42 9.73 28.44 -26.15
C PHE A 42 8.45 29.28 -26.27
N GLN A 43 7.28 28.62 -26.29
CA GLN A 43 5.97 29.24 -26.39
C GLN A 43 5.24 29.20 -25.03
N LEU A 44 4.31 30.13 -24.83
CA LEU A 44 3.42 30.23 -23.68
C LEU A 44 1.98 30.33 -24.17
N TYR A 45 1.03 29.94 -23.33
CA TYR A 45 -0.38 30.21 -23.56
C TYR A 45 -0.68 31.70 -23.38
N ASN A 46 -1.84 32.13 -23.89
CA ASN A 46 -2.35 33.47 -23.62
C ASN A 46 -2.59 33.67 -22.12
N ASP A 47 -2.46 34.91 -21.68
CA ASP A 47 -2.79 35.32 -20.32
C ASP A 47 -4.27 35.04 -20.02
N ASP A 48 -4.54 34.58 -18.81
CA ASP A 48 -5.88 34.25 -18.32
C ASP A 48 -5.96 34.63 -16.84
N LEU A 49 -5.90 35.93 -16.56
CA LEU A 49 -5.87 36.44 -15.18
C LEU A 49 -7.22 36.35 -14.49
N GLU A 50 -8.32 36.33 -15.24
CA GLU A 50 -9.68 36.26 -14.68
C GLU A 50 -9.88 35.00 -13.83
N ARG A 51 -9.34 33.85 -14.24
CA ARG A 51 -9.42 32.62 -13.43
C ARG A 51 -8.63 32.69 -12.12
N LEU A 52 -7.67 33.62 -12.03
CA LEU A 52 -6.78 33.79 -10.89
C LEU A 52 -7.17 34.98 -9.98
N GLU A 53 -8.22 35.74 -10.35
CA GLU A 53 -8.58 37.01 -9.71
C GLU A 53 -8.67 36.90 -8.18
N TRP A 54 -9.45 35.94 -7.68
CA TRP A 54 -9.63 35.74 -6.23
C TRP A 54 -8.29 35.51 -5.50
N TYR A 55 -7.41 34.70 -6.07
CA TYR A 55 -6.10 34.39 -5.49
C TYR A 55 -5.17 35.62 -5.49
N ILE A 56 -5.24 36.43 -6.54
CA ILE A 56 -4.45 37.66 -6.66
C ILE A 56 -4.95 38.69 -5.64
N GLU A 57 -6.26 38.86 -5.50
CA GLU A 57 -6.87 39.76 -4.51
C GLU A 57 -6.51 39.37 -3.08
N ASP A 58 -6.60 38.08 -2.75
CA ASP A 58 -6.21 37.57 -1.43
C ASP A 58 -4.70 37.78 -1.16
N ALA A 59 -3.84 37.48 -2.14
CA ALA A 59 -2.41 37.73 -2.04
C ALA A 59 -2.09 39.23 -1.85
N CYS A 60 -2.84 40.13 -2.49
CA CYS A 60 -2.72 41.57 -2.29
C CYS A 60 -3.18 42.01 -0.89
N ALA A 61 -4.26 41.41 -0.37
CA ALA A 61 -4.71 41.67 1.00
C ALA A 61 -3.64 41.26 2.03
N ARG A 62 -2.97 40.13 1.82
CA ARG A 62 -1.90 39.64 2.70
C ARG A 62 -0.58 40.41 2.53
N VAL A 63 -0.23 40.81 1.30
CA VAL A 63 1.00 41.54 0.97
C VAL A 63 0.64 42.83 0.19
N PRO A 64 0.25 43.92 0.87
CA PRO A 64 -0.35 45.11 0.24
C PRO A 64 0.48 45.77 -0.86
N ILE A 65 1.81 45.70 -0.80
CA ILE A 65 2.67 46.28 -1.85
C ILE A 65 2.42 45.63 -3.21
N LEU A 66 2.00 44.36 -3.26
CA LEU A 66 1.68 43.62 -4.48
C LEU A 66 0.56 44.32 -5.28
N GLY A 67 -0.46 44.83 -4.60
CA GLY A 67 -1.59 45.54 -5.21
C GLY A 67 -1.25 46.93 -5.76
N THR A 68 -0.05 47.46 -5.47
CA THR A 68 0.39 48.80 -5.92
C THR A 68 1.56 48.76 -6.91
N ALA A 69 2.25 47.62 -7.03
CA ALA A 69 3.47 47.50 -7.82
C ALA A 69 3.24 47.42 -9.34
N GLY A 70 2.03 47.02 -9.77
CA GLY A 70 1.70 46.76 -11.16
C GLY A 70 2.21 45.40 -11.68
N ILE A 71 1.59 44.88 -12.74
CA ILE A 71 1.97 43.59 -13.36
C ILE A 71 2.92 43.86 -14.52
N THR A 72 4.16 43.37 -14.43
CA THR A 72 5.16 43.50 -15.50
C THR A 72 5.03 42.39 -16.56
N ARG A 73 4.65 41.17 -16.14
CA ARG A 73 4.58 39.99 -17.01
C ARG A 73 3.67 38.93 -16.40
N VAL A 74 2.94 38.22 -17.25
CA VAL A 74 2.24 36.97 -16.93
C VAL A 74 2.95 35.82 -17.65
N VAL A 75 3.04 34.66 -16.99
CA VAL A 75 3.61 33.44 -17.55
C VAL A 75 2.59 32.33 -17.38
N ASN A 76 1.89 31.99 -18.46
CA ASN A 76 0.97 30.87 -18.51
C ASN A 76 1.59 29.77 -19.40
N GLY A 77 2.01 28.66 -18.82
CA GLY A 77 2.76 27.63 -19.54
C GLY A 77 2.39 26.21 -19.08
N PRO A 78 2.66 25.20 -19.93
CA PRO A 78 2.35 23.82 -19.62
C PRO A 78 3.29 23.24 -18.57
N ILE A 79 2.73 22.45 -17.65
CA ILE A 79 3.46 21.58 -16.73
C ILE A 79 2.85 20.18 -16.87
N PRO A 80 3.64 19.12 -17.10
CA PRO A 80 3.11 17.78 -17.20
C PRO A 80 2.78 17.23 -15.80
N TYR A 81 1.63 16.57 -15.67
CA TYR A 81 1.16 15.95 -14.43
C TYR A 81 0.89 14.46 -14.65
N THR A 82 1.40 13.64 -13.73
CA THR A 82 0.89 12.30 -13.48
C THR A 82 -0.40 12.39 -12.63
N PRO A 83 -1.18 11.30 -12.51
CA PRO A 83 -2.36 11.28 -11.64
C PRO A 83 -2.10 11.72 -10.19
N ASP A 84 -0.92 11.44 -9.63
CA ASP A 84 -0.53 11.76 -8.27
C ASP A 84 0.41 12.97 -8.15
N GLY A 85 0.72 13.64 -9.27
CA GLY A 85 1.61 14.81 -9.31
C GLY A 85 3.09 14.50 -9.08
N LEU A 86 3.47 13.23 -8.86
CA LEU A 86 4.87 12.80 -8.71
C LEU A 86 5.48 12.39 -10.04
N PRO A 87 6.78 12.64 -10.28
CA PRO A 87 7.41 12.27 -11.54
C PRO A 87 7.47 10.74 -11.75
N LEU A 88 7.82 10.36 -12.98
CA LEU A 88 8.12 8.99 -13.35
C LEU A 88 9.64 8.85 -13.45
N ILE A 89 10.26 8.09 -12.55
CA ILE A 89 11.71 7.89 -12.45
C ILE A 89 12.00 6.41 -12.18
N GLY A 90 12.54 5.70 -13.16
CA GLY A 90 12.90 4.29 -12.99
C GLY A 90 12.69 3.43 -14.25
N PRO A 91 12.71 2.10 -14.12
CA PRO A 91 12.50 1.19 -15.24
C PRO A 91 11.12 1.37 -15.88
N MET A 92 11.08 1.42 -17.21
CA MET A 92 9.83 1.48 -17.96
C MET A 92 9.10 0.13 -17.84
N PRO A 93 7.82 0.10 -17.43
CA PRO A 93 7.11 -1.15 -17.16
C PRO A 93 7.08 -2.07 -18.39
N GLY A 94 7.62 -3.30 -18.27
CA GLY A 94 7.59 -4.31 -19.34
C GLY A 94 8.49 -4.06 -20.55
N VAL A 95 9.37 -3.05 -20.52
CA VAL A 95 10.32 -2.78 -21.62
C VAL A 95 11.76 -2.93 -21.12
N PRO A 96 12.46 -4.03 -21.47
CA PRO A 96 13.83 -4.26 -21.03
C PRO A 96 14.78 -3.14 -21.45
N ASN A 97 15.61 -2.66 -20.52
CA ASN A 97 16.62 -1.62 -20.74
C ASN A 97 16.06 -0.26 -21.20
N ALA A 98 14.79 0.04 -20.95
CA ALA A 98 14.21 1.36 -21.09
C ALA A 98 13.90 1.96 -19.71
N PHE A 99 14.13 3.27 -19.56
CA PHE A 99 13.95 3.98 -18.31
C PHE A 99 13.21 5.29 -18.53
N GLU A 100 12.44 5.70 -17.53
CA GLU A 100 11.73 6.96 -17.48
C GLU A 100 12.41 7.91 -16.49
N ALA A 101 12.38 9.20 -16.84
CA ALA A 101 12.75 10.33 -16.02
C ALA A 101 12.02 11.55 -16.59
N CYS A 102 10.71 11.58 -16.38
CA CYS A 102 9.79 12.50 -17.05
C CYS A 102 8.62 12.92 -16.14
N VAL A 103 7.76 13.79 -16.68
CA VAL A 103 6.52 14.25 -16.02
C VAL A 103 6.78 14.95 -14.67
N PHE A 104 7.74 15.86 -14.66
CA PHE A 104 8.08 16.62 -13.46
C PHE A 104 7.16 17.83 -13.26
N THR A 105 6.36 17.81 -12.21
CA THR A 105 5.61 18.98 -11.72
C THR A 105 6.53 20.04 -11.11
N PHE A 106 7.60 19.60 -10.43
CA PHE A 106 8.61 20.45 -9.79
C PHE A 106 10.04 20.18 -10.31
N GLY A 107 10.18 20.09 -11.63
CA GLY A 107 11.42 19.61 -12.27
C GLY A 107 12.69 20.36 -11.88
N ILE A 108 12.62 21.68 -11.68
CA ILE A 108 13.82 22.47 -11.35
C ILE A 108 14.43 22.07 -9.99
N VAL A 109 13.60 21.88 -8.96
CA VAL A 109 14.10 21.50 -7.62
C VAL A 109 14.38 19.99 -7.52
N GLN A 110 13.67 19.17 -8.30
CA GLN A 110 13.80 17.71 -8.26
C GLN A 110 14.92 17.16 -9.17
N ALA A 111 15.36 17.89 -10.20
CA ALA A 111 16.25 17.37 -11.24
C ALA A 111 17.58 16.79 -10.71
N GLY A 112 18.19 17.44 -9.71
CA GLY A 112 19.45 16.94 -9.12
C GLY A 112 19.29 15.58 -8.45
N GLY A 113 18.24 15.41 -7.64
CA GLY A 113 17.91 14.14 -6.99
C GLY A 113 17.47 13.07 -7.97
N ALA A 114 16.65 13.43 -8.96
CA ALA A 114 16.20 12.53 -10.01
C ALA A 114 17.37 11.99 -10.85
N GLY A 115 18.33 12.85 -11.20
CA GLY A 115 19.54 12.44 -11.91
C GLY A 115 20.40 11.46 -11.12
N LYS A 116 20.60 11.70 -9.82
CA LYS A 116 21.31 10.76 -8.92
C LYS A 116 20.58 9.42 -8.84
N LEU A 117 19.29 9.44 -8.55
CA LEU A 117 18.46 8.25 -8.40
C LEU A 117 18.52 7.37 -9.66
N LEU A 118 18.32 7.98 -10.84
CA LEU A 118 18.36 7.23 -12.09
C LEU A 118 19.76 6.70 -12.40
N ALA A 119 20.81 7.48 -12.12
CA ALA A 119 22.19 7.03 -12.30
C ALA A 119 22.51 5.79 -11.42
N GLU A 120 22.04 5.77 -10.17
CA GLU A 120 22.19 4.61 -9.27
C GLU A 120 21.48 3.38 -9.82
N ILE A 121 20.23 3.52 -10.26
CA ILE A 121 19.47 2.42 -10.86
C ILE A 121 20.19 1.85 -12.09
N ILE A 122 20.70 2.70 -12.97
CA ILE A 122 21.35 2.27 -14.23
C ILE A 122 22.74 1.68 -13.99
N ILE A 123 23.56 2.29 -13.13
CA ILE A 123 24.97 1.93 -12.94
C ILE A 123 25.11 0.81 -11.91
N GLU A 124 24.42 0.94 -10.77
CA GLU A 124 24.54 0.04 -9.61
C GLU A 124 23.45 -1.04 -9.61
N GLY A 125 22.45 -0.95 -10.49
CA GLY A 125 21.33 -1.89 -10.59
C GLY A 125 20.22 -1.68 -9.56
N GLU A 126 20.44 -0.82 -8.56
CA GLU A 126 19.46 -0.47 -7.52
C GLU A 126 19.81 0.86 -6.84
N ALA A 127 18.78 1.58 -6.37
CA ALA A 127 18.93 2.85 -5.67
C ALA A 127 19.29 2.70 -4.19
N ASP A 128 19.93 3.74 -3.62
CA ASP A 128 20.26 3.78 -2.19
C ASP A 128 19.04 3.98 -1.29
N SER A 129 17.98 4.63 -1.79
CA SER A 129 16.72 4.84 -1.08
C SER A 129 15.55 4.23 -1.86
N ASP A 130 14.46 3.90 -1.16
CA ASP A 130 13.22 3.47 -1.79
C ASP A 130 12.66 4.59 -2.68
N SER A 131 12.35 4.24 -3.93
CA SER A 131 11.84 5.16 -4.93
C SER A 131 10.43 4.81 -5.41
N TRP A 132 9.68 3.99 -4.68
CA TRP A 132 8.38 3.48 -5.12
C TRP A 132 7.39 4.59 -5.46
N ALA A 133 7.39 5.67 -4.69
CA ALA A 133 6.51 6.83 -4.92
C ALA A 133 6.74 7.50 -6.29
N VAL A 134 7.93 7.34 -6.89
CA VAL A 134 8.26 7.88 -8.22
C VAL A 134 8.48 6.79 -9.27
N ASP A 135 8.42 5.51 -8.89
CA ASP A 135 8.60 4.39 -9.82
C ASP A 135 7.44 4.35 -10.83
N PRO A 136 7.69 4.26 -12.15
CA PRO A 136 6.65 4.17 -13.15
C PRO A 136 5.67 3.01 -12.95
N ARG A 137 6.15 1.91 -12.36
CA ARG A 137 5.38 0.67 -12.15
C ARG A 137 4.32 0.78 -11.07
N ARG A 138 4.22 1.92 -10.35
CA ARG A 138 3.15 2.20 -9.39
C ARG A 138 1.78 2.39 -10.04
N PHE A 139 1.76 2.79 -11.31
CA PHE A 139 0.54 2.87 -12.11
C PHE A 139 0.33 1.55 -12.84
N THR A 140 -0.90 1.02 -12.77
CA THR A 140 -1.28 -0.16 -13.54
C THR A 140 -2.12 0.23 -14.75
N ASP A 141 -2.61 -0.78 -15.46
CA ASP A 141 -3.53 -0.69 -16.60
C ASP A 141 -4.87 0.06 -16.40
N HIS A 142 -5.19 0.59 -15.21
CA HIS A 142 -6.36 1.48 -15.05
C HIS A 142 -6.07 2.94 -15.40
N VAL A 143 -4.78 3.30 -15.52
CA VAL A 143 -4.37 4.68 -15.76
C VAL A 143 -4.35 4.94 -17.26
N ASP A 144 -5.52 5.29 -17.80
CA ASP A 144 -5.67 5.79 -19.17
C ASP A 144 -5.63 7.33 -19.23
N THR A 145 -5.79 7.89 -20.43
CA THR A 145 -5.81 9.35 -20.63
C THR A 145 -6.93 10.04 -19.86
N ALA A 146 -8.12 9.43 -19.77
CA ALA A 146 -9.28 10.04 -19.11
C ALA A 146 -9.09 10.05 -17.58
N TYR A 147 -8.64 8.94 -17.00
CA TYR A 147 -8.27 8.85 -15.60
C TYR A 147 -7.15 9.83 -15.26
N THR A 148 -6.11 9.88 -16.09
CA THR A 148 -4.97 10.79 -15.91
C THR A 148 -5.41 12.24 -15.92
N ALA A 149 -6.24 12.65 -16.88
CA ALA A 149 -6.74 14.02 -16.94
C ALA A 149 -7.58 14.38 -15.71
N ALA A 150 -8.52 13.52 -15.32
CA ALA A 150 -9.37 13.75 -14.15
C ALA A 150 -8.56 13.88 -12.86
N LYS A 151 -7.61 12.95 -12.63
CA LYS A 151 -6.75 12.97 -11.44
C LYS A 151 -5.73 14.10 -11.46
N ALA A 152 -5.12 14.42 -12.60
CA ALA A 152 -4.17 15.53 -12.71
C ALA A 152 -4.81 16.88 -12.36
N ILE A 153 -6.03 17.13 -12.84
CA ILE A 153 -6.81 18.33 -12.49
C ILE A 153 -7.10 18.35 -10.98
N GLU A 154 -7.56 17.23 -10.42
CA GLU A 154 -7.84 17.11 -8.99
C GLU A 154 -6.58 17.33 -8.14
N THR A 155 -5.46 16.71 -8.51
CA THR A 155 -4.18 16.85 -7.81
C THR A 155 -3.66 18.29 -7.87
N TYR A 156 -3.69 18.93 -9.05
CA TYR A 156 -3.35 20.36 -9.18
C TYR A 156 -4.22 21.23 -8.27
N SER A 157 -5.53 20.98 -8.23
CA SER A 157 -6.47 21.75 -7.40
C SER A 157 -6.22 21.59 -5.90
N HIS A 158 -5.48 20.54 -5.51
CA HIS A 158 -5.11 20.19 -4.14
C HIS A 158 -3.61 20.35 -3.86
N GLU A 159 -2.86 21.08 -4.69
CA GLU A 159 -1.41 21.23 -4.53
C GLU A 159 -0.98 21.65 -3.11
N TYR A 160 -1.75 22.54 -2.48
CA TYR A 160 -1.55 22.97 -1.10
C TYR A 160 -2.56 22.42 -0.10
N ALA A 161 -3.42 21.48 -0.50
CA ALA A 161 -4.36 20.85 0.41
C ALA A 161 -3.63 19.97 1.43
N MET A 162 -4.23 19.84 2.61
CA MET A 162 -3.77 18.89 3.62
C MET A 162 -4.07 17.46 3.16
N HIS A 163 -3.04 16.62 3.14
CA HIS A 163 -3.16 15.20 2.85
C HIS A 163 -3.36 14.45 4.16
N PHE A 164 -4.63 14.32 4.57
CA PHE A 164 -4.98 13.57 5.77
C PHE A 164 -4.79 12.07 5.57
N PRO A 165 -4.44 11.30 6.62
CA PRO A 165 -4.41 9.85 6.55
C PRO A 165 -5.76 9.30 6.07
N GLN A 166 -5.74 8.32 5.17
CA GLN A 166 -6.93 7.71 4.57
C GLN A 166 -7.80 8.65 3.72
N ILE A 167 -7.32 9.85 3.35
CA ILE A 167 -8.06 10.70 2.42
C ILE A 167 -8.22 10.02 1.06
N GLN A 168 -9.45 10.01 0.55
CA GLN A 168 -9.79 9.47 -0.76
C GLN A 168 -10.36 10.59 -1.62
N TRP A 169 -9.68 10.93 -2.70
CA TRP A 169 -10.19 11.91 -3.66
C TRP A 169 -10.93 11.22 -4.81
N PRO A 170 -12.14 11.70 -5.19
CA PRO A 170 -13.07 10.95 -6.02
C PRO A 170 -12.77 10.96 -7.52
N ALA A 171 -11.97 11.89 -8.05
CA ALA A 171 -11.80 12.00 -9.50
C ALA A 171 -11.23 10.70 -10.11
N GLY A 172 -11.72 10.33 -11.29
CA GLY A 172 -11.33 9.11 -11.99
C GLY A 172 -11.91 7.80 -11.42
N ARG A 173 -12.56 7.82 -10.25
CA ARG A 173 -13.21 6.63 -9.68
C ARG A 173 -14.60 6.39 -10.27
N LYS A 174 -15.06 5.14 -10.42
CA LYS A 174 -14.39 3.85 -10.13
C LYS A 174 -13.59 3.32 -11.34
N ALA A 175 -12.29 3.10 -11.19
CA ALA A 175 -11.42 2.71 -12.31
C ALA A 175 -11.38 1.19 -12.55
N LYS A 176 -11.26 0.38 -11.47
CA LYS A 176 -11.45 -1.08 -11.51
C LYS A 176 -12.42 -1.50 -10.42
N SER A 177 -13.31 -2.42 -10.72
CA SER A 177 -14.24 -2.98 -9.74
C SER A 177 -14.48 -4.45 -10.03
N SER A 178 -14.67 -5.25 -8.98
CA SER A 178 -15.10 -6.63 -9.11
C SER A 178 -16.60 -6.72 -9.44
N PRO A 179 -17.08 -7.89 -9.88
CA PRO A 179 -18.51 -8.17 -9.98
C PRO A 179 -19.30 -8.02 -8.66
N LEU A 180 -18.63 -7.96 -7.50
CA LEU A 180 -19.28 -7.75 -6.20
C LEU A 180 -19.54 -6.28 -5.85
N TYR A 181 -18.95 -5.32 -6.55
CA TYR A 181 -19.03 -3.91 -6.19
C TYR A 181 -20.46 -3.42 -5.92
N ASP A 182 -21.38 -3.64 -6.87
CA ASP A 182 -22.75 -3.12 -6.74
C ASP A 182 -23.50 -3.80 -5.57
N ARG A 183 -23.15 -5.05 -5.25
CA ARG A 183 -23.73 -5.78 -4.12
C ARG A 183 -23.21 -5.25 -2.78
N LEU A 184 -21.92 -4.97 -2.67
CA LEU A 184 -21.33 -4.37 -1.47
C LEU A 184 -21.80 -2.93 -1.27
N ALA A 185 -21.93 -2.15 -2.35
CA ALA A 185 -22.49 -0.81 -2.31
C ALA A 185 -23.95 -0.81 -1.83
N ALA A 186 -24.76 -1.76 -2.31
CA ALA A 186 -26.14 -1.95 -1.84
C ALA A 186 -26.21 -2.38 -0.36
N ALA A 187 -25.17 -3.05 0.15
CA ALA A 187 -25.01 -3.36 1.58
C ALA A 187 -24.48 -2.18 2.42
N GLY A 188 -24.25 -1.02 1.79
CA GLY A 188 -23.85 0.21 2.46
C GLY A 188 -22.34 0.43 2.54
N ALA A 189 -21.52 -0.35 1.85
CA ALA A 189 -20.06 -0.19 1.86
C ALA A 189 -19.61 1.21 1.41
N GLU A 190 -18.65 1.76 2.13
CA GLU A 190 -17.82 2.88 1.66
C GLU A 190 -16.52 2.31 1.10
N PHE A 191 -16.04 2.85 -0.03
CA PHE A 191 -14.94 2.25 -0.79
C PHE A 191 -13.66 3.08 -0.76
N GLY A 192 -12.52 2.39 -0.67
CA GLY A 192 -11.18 2.90 -0.98
C GLY A 192 -10.65 2.35 -2.30
N SER A 193 -9.68 3.05 -2.89
CA SER A 193 -8.99 2.60 -4.11
C SER A 193 -7.62 2.00 -3.81
N TYR A 194 -7.39 0.76 -4.26
CA TYR A 194 -6.15 0.00 -4.03
C TYR A 194 -5.61 -0.54 -5.36
N GLY A 195 -4.56 0.09 -5.91
CA GLY A 195 -4.05 -0.28 -7.25
C GLY A 195 -5.12 -0.10 -8.35
N GLY A 196 -6.03 0.86 -8.15
CA GLY A 196 -7.19 1.13 -9.01
C GLY A 196 -8.45 0.33 -8.67
N TRP A 197 -8.35 -0.70 -7.82
CA TRP A 197 -9.50 -1.52 -7.41
C TRP A 197 -10.28 -0.88 -6.27
N GLU A 198 -11.58 -0.76 -6.47
CA GLU A 198 -12.53 -0.41 -5.41
C GLU A 198 -12.68 -1.57 -4.42
N ARG A 199 -12.34 -1.34 -3.15
CA ARG A 199 -12.56 -2.30 -2.05
C ARG A 199 -13.29 -1.61 -0.91
N ALA A 200 -14.16 -2.33 -0.21
CA ALA A 200 -14.89 -1.78 0.92
C ALA A 200 -13.92 -1.46 2.07
N ASP A 201 -13.83 -0.20 2.46
CA ASP A 201 -13.00 0.28 3.57
C ASP A 201 -13.68 0.03 4.90
N TRP A 202 -15.01 0.22 4.95
CA TRP A 202 -15.85 0.01 6.12
C TRP A 202 -17.35 -0.02 5.72
N PHE A 203 -18.20 -0.46 6.64
CA PHE A 203 -19.64 -0.61 6.46
C PHE A 203 -20.40 0.31 7.44
N PRO A 204 -20.69 1.57 7.06
CA PRO A 204 -21.45 2.50 7.90
C PRO A 204 -22.89 2.06 8.18
N ALA A 205 -23.40 2.51 9.33
CA ALA A 205 -24.84 2.60 9.56
C ALA A 205 -25.50 3.56 8.55
N VAL A 206 -26.83 3.44 8.37
CA VAL A 206 -27.58 4.23 7.38
C VAL A 206 -27.45 5.75 7.58
N ASP A 207 -27.32 6.19 8.83
CA ASP A 207 -27.22 7.59 9.25
C ASP A 207 -25.81 8.03 9.64
N ALA A 208 -24.79 7.22 9.35
CA ALA A 208 -23.40 7.55 9.66
C ALA A 208 -22.88 8.74 8.83
N ASP A 209 -21.94 9.49 9.40
CA ASP A 209 -21.14 10.48 8.66
C ASP A 209 -20.28 9.76 7.61
N ARG A 210 -20.24 10.30 6.39
CA ARG A 210 -19.53 9.76 5.21
C ARG A 210 -18.65 10.82 4.55
N ARG A 211 -18.29 11.86 5.29
CA ARG A 211 -17.39 12.91 4.78
C ARG A 211 -16.01 12.30 4.48
N PRO A 212 -15.22 12.91 3.57
CA PRO A 212 -13.81 12.54 3.41
C PRO A 212 -13.02 12.74 4.72
N ALA A 213 -11.86 12.09 4.83
CA ALA A 213 -10.94 12.36 5.93
C ALA A 213 -10.60 13.86 6.01
N ASP A 214 -10.73 14.45 7.20
CA ASP A 214 -10.61 15.91 7.40
C ASP A 214 -9.74 16.28 8.61
N SER A 215 -9.05 15.31 9.20
CA SER A 215 -8.22 15.50 10.40
C SER A 215 -7.04 14.52 10.43
N TYR A 216 -6.02 14.84 11.25
CA TYR A 216 -5.00 13.86 11.65
C TYR A 216 -5.36 13.11 12.95
N ASP A 217 -6.48 13.47 13.59
CA ASP A 217 -7.02 12.74 14.73
C ASP A 217 -7.84 11.49 14.29
N ARG A 218 -8.34 10.72 15.25
CA ARG A 218 -9.27 9.61 15.00
C ARG A 218 -10.46 10.08 14.16
N GLN A 219 -10.68 9.39 13.05
CA GLN A 219 -11.71 9.75 12.08
C GLN A 219 -13.11 9.37 12.57
N HIS A 220 -14.15 9.93 11.95
CA HIS A 220 -15.55 9.70 12.33
C HIS A 220 -16.01 8.24 12.19
N TRP A 221 -15.29 7.41 11.42
CA TRP A 221 -15.53 5.95 11.32
C TRP A 221 -14.81 5.12 12.39
N PHE A 222 -14.03 5.72 13.30
CA PHE A 222 -13.21 5.00 14.28
C PHE A 222 -14.01 3.95 15.08
N ASP A 223 -15.18 4.33 15.60
CA ASP A 223 -16.00 3.42 16.40
C ASP A 223 -16.65 2.32 15.54
N ALA A 224 -17.04 2.63 14.31
CA ALA A 224 -17.62 1.66 13.37
C ALA A 224 -16.58 0.60 12.98
N VAL A 225 -15.36 1.02 12.62
CA VAL A 225 -14.23 0.12 12.37
C VAL A 225 -13.93 -0.72 13.62
N GLY A 226 -13.97 -0.13 14.82
CA GLY A 226 -13.83 -0.88 16.05
C GLY A 226 -14.93 -1.91 16.29
N GLN A 227 -16.18 -1.62 15.89
CA GLN A 227 -17.29 -2.58 15.94
C GLN A 227 -17.06 -3.75 14.98
N GLU A 228 -16.60 -3.48 13.76
CA GLU A 228 -16.23 -4.53 12.79
C GLU A 228 -15.14 -5.45 13.36
N CYS A 229 -14.04 -4.90 13.90
CA CYS A 229 -12.97 -5.69 14.51
C CYS A 229 -13.48 -6.59 15.65
N ARG A 230 -14.33 -6.05 16.53
CA ARG A 230 -14.92 -6.80 17.65
C ARG A 230 -15.90 -7.87 17.15
N HIS A 231 -16.70 -7.57 16.12
CA HIS A 231 -17.64 -8.51 15.52
C HIS A 231 -16.90 -9.71 14.92
N VAL A 232 -15.84 -9.45 14.13
CA VAL A 232 -14.98 -10.50 13.56
C VAL A 232 -14.39 -11.39 14.66
N ALA A 233 -13.88 -10.79 15.75
CA ALA A 233 -13.28 -11.53 16.85
C ALA A 233 -14.29 -12.39 17.66
N ALA A 234 -15.56 -11.96 17.73
CA ALA A 234 -16.62 -12.66 18.46
C ALA A 234 -17.38 -13.70 17.60
N HIS A 235 -17.47 -13.48 16.29
CA HIS A 235 -18.35 -14.21 15.40
C HIS A 235 -17.61 -14.65 14.12
N ALA A 236 -17.96 -14.03 12.99
CA ALA A 236 -17.28 -14.18 11.72
C ALA A 236 -17.47 -12.92 10.86
N GLY A 237 -16.47 -12.60 10.06
CA GLY A 237 -16.48 -11.58 9.03
C GLY A 237 -16.26 -12.13 7.64
N ILE A 238 -16.81 -11.46 6.64
CA ILE A 238 -16.47 -11.64 5.22
C ILE A 238 -15.95 -10.33 4.62
N LEU A 239 -14.80 -10.40 3.95
CA LEU A 239 -14.18 -9.27 3.26
C LEU A 239 -13.81 -9.69 1.84
N GLU A 240 -14.10 -8.83 0.88
CA GLU A 240 -13.59 -9.00 -0.49
C GLU A 240 -12.16 -8.44 -0.61
N LEU A 241 -11.25 -9.27 -1.13
CA LEU A 241 -9.84 -8.93 -1.38
C LEU A 241 -9.47 -9.02 -2.86
N THR A 242 -10.45 -8.94 -3.77
CA THR A 242 -10.24 -8.97 -5.22
C THR A 242 -9.23 -7.91 -5.67
N GLY A 243 -8.36 -8.27 -6.62
CA GLY A 243 -7.36 -7.38 -7.20
C GLY A 243 -5.91 -7.69 -6.84
N PHE A 244 -5.61 -8.74 -6.05
CA PHE A 244 -4.24 -9.22 -5.90
C PHE A 244 -3.59 -9.53 -7.26
N SER A 245 -2.31 -9.19 -7.40
CA SER A 245 -1.49 -9.57 -8.56
C SER A 245 -1.14 -11.05 -8.46
N ARG A 246 -1.31 -11.82 -9.54
CA ARG A 246 -1.14 -13.27 -9.50
C ARG A 246 -0.40 -13.82 -10.72
N PHE A 247 0.62 -14.62 -10.44
CA PHE A 247 1.44 -15.26 -11.46
C PHE A 247 1.53 -16.76 -11.18
N HIS A 248 1.14 -17.57 -12.15
CA HIS A 248 1.23 -19.02 -12.11
C HIS A 248 2.57 -19.47 -12.69
N ALA A 249 3.43 -20.04 -11.85
CA ALA A 249 4.75 -20.55 -12.23
C ALA A 249 4.73 -22.08 -12.34
N SER A 250 5.12 -22.61 -13.49
CA SER A 250 5.15 -24.04 -13.76
C SER A 250 6.31 -24.47 -14.66
N GLY A 251 6.53 -25.78 -14.80
CA GLY A 251 7.58 -26.38 -15.62
C GLY A 251 8.69 -27.05 -14.81
N ASP A 252 9.42 -27.98 -15.42
CA ASP A 252 10.36 -28.87 -14.71
C ASP A 252 11.47 -28.13 -13.95
N GLY A 253 11.79 -26.89 -14.31
CA GLY A 253 12.75 -26.02 -13.63
C GLY A 253 12.18 -25.10 -12.56
N ALA A 254 10.86 -25.07 -12.35
CA ALA A 254 10.18 -24.04 -11.56
C ALA A 254 10.57 -24.04 -10.07
N ASP A 255 10.66 -25.21 -9.42
CA ASP A 255 11.09 -25.30 -8.01
C ASP A 255 12.51 -24.75 -7.83
N ALA A 256 13.46 -25.22 -8.65
CA ALA A 256 14.85 -24.83 -8.54
C ALA A 256 15.04 -23.33 -8.82
N TRP A 257 14.35 -22.81 -9.84
CA TRP A 257 14.35 -21.40 -10.17
C TRP A 257 13.80 -20.55 -9.02
N LEU A 258 12.59 -20.86 -8.53
CA LEU A 258 11.93 -20.07 -7.49
C LEU A 258 12.70 -20.15 -6.16
N THR A 259 13.23 -21.33 -5.82
CA THR A 259 14.13 -21.52 -4.68
C THR A 259 15.32 -20.56 -4.74
N ARG A 260 15.88 -20.28 -5.92
CA ARG A 260 16.99 -19.33 -6.06
C ARG A 260 16.57 -17.86 -5.96
N GLN A 261 15.33 -17.52 -6.35
CA GLN A 261 14.86 -16.13 -6.31
C GLN A 261 14.53 -15.66 -4.88
N ILE A 262 14.11 -16.57 -4.00
CA ILE A 262 13.64 -16.22 -2.65
C ILE A 262 14.72 -16.41 -1.59
N THR A 263 14.65 -15.68 -0.48
CA THR A 263 15.60 -15.81 0.63
C THR A 263 15.31 -17.01 1.54
N GLY A 264 14.05 -17.42 1.61
CA GLY A 264 13.54 -18.49 2.46
C GLY A 264 13.41 -19.85 1.77
N ASN A 265 12.57 -20.72 2.35
CA ASN A 265 12.24 -22.02 1.80
C ASN A 265 10.87 -22.00 1.11
N LEU A 266 10.73 -22.81 0.06
CA LEU A 266 9.41 -23.08 -0.52
C LEU A 266 8.51 -23.84 0.45
N PRO A 267 7.19 -23.59 0.42
CA PRO A 267 6.25 -24.44 1.13
C PRO A 267 6.25 -25.86 0.56
N ARG A 268 5.75 -26.82 1.35
CA ARG A 268 5.49 -28.18 0.86
C ARG A 268 4.30 -28.19 -0.11
N VAL A 269 4.17 -29.24 -0.92
CA VAL A 269 3.00 -29.45 -1.76
C VAL A 269 1.71 -29.45 -0.93
N GLY A 270 0.66 -28.78 -1.41
CA GLY A 270 -0.61 -28.58 -0.71
C GLY A 270 -0.55 -27.54 0.42
N ARG A 271 0.51 -26.74 0.48
CA ARG A 271 0.71 -25.71 1.51
C ARG A 271 0.98 -24.36 0.88
N ILE A 272 0.77 -23.33 1.68
CA ILE A 272 1.16 -21.96 1.37
C ILE A 272 2.33 -21.50 2.25
N GLY A 273 3.03 -20.45 1.81
CA GLY A 273 4.03 -19.76 2.61
C GLY A 273 4.31 -18.36 2.09
N LEU A 274 4.70 -17.46 2.99
CA LEU A 274 5.28 -16.18 2.60
C LEU A 274 6.71 -16.40 2.14
N VAL A 275 7.03 -15.87 0.98
CA VAL A 275 8.39 -15.85 0.41
C VAL A 275 8.79 -14.42 0.17
N TYR A 276 10.09 -14.16 0.30
CA TYR A 276 10.65 -12.82 0.19
C TYR A 276 11.74 -12.80 -0.87
N PHE A 277 11.73 -11.73 -1.66
CA PHE A 277 12.70 -11.45 -2.69
C PHE A 277 13.61 -10.32 -2.20
N ALA A 278 14.91 -10.59 -2.17
CA ALA A 278 15.92 -9.61 -1.82
C ALA A 278 16.64 -9.10 -3.06
N SER A 279 17.16 -7.88 -2.99
CA SER A 279 18.10 -7.36 -3.99
C SER A 279 19.48 -8.00 -3.84
N PRO A 280 20.38 -7.83 -4.83
CA PRO A 280 21.78 -8.23 -4.68
C PRO A 280 22.48 -7.62 -3.45
N LYS A 281 22.12 -6.39 -3.04
CA LYS A 281 22.58 -5.75 -1.79
C LYS A 281 21.81 -6.20 -0.53
N GLY A 282 20.87 -7.15 -0.64
CA GLY A 282 20.11 -7.68 0.49
C GLY A 282 18.88 -6.86 0.90
N LYS A 283 18.52 -5.84 0.11
CA LYS A 283 17.36 -4.99 0.37
C LYS A 283 16.05 -5.73 0.17
N MET A 284 15.03 -5.39 0.95
CA MET A 284 13.70 -5.98 0.83
C MET A 284 12.99 -5.45 -0.42
N LEU A 285 12.81 -6.30 -1.45
CA LEU A 285 12.17 -5.89 -2.71
C LEU A 285 10.70 -6.23 -2.77
N SER A 286 10.34 -7.48 -2.48
CA SER A 286 8.96 -7.94 -2.58
C SER A 286 8.65 -9.12 -1.66
N GLU A 287 7.39 -9.18 -1.22
CA GLU A 287 6.80 -10.29 -0.48
C GLU A 287 5.69 -10.88 -1.34
N MET A 288 5.67 -12.21 -1.46
CA MET A 288 4.59 -12.92 -2.12
C MET A 288 4.10 -14.08 -1.26
N THR A 289 2.80 -14.33 -1.28
CA THR A 289 2.26 -15.61 -0.83
C THR A 289 2.39 -16.61 -1.96
N VAL A 290 3.10 -17.71 -1.72
CA VAL A 290 3.22 -18.83 -2.65
C VAL A 290 2.28 -19.95 -2.21
N THR A 291 1.39 -20.35 -3.10
CA THR A 291 0.63 -21.60 -2.98
C THR A 291 1.28 -22.65 -3.85
N ARG A 292 1.70 -23.79 -3.26
CA ARG A 292 2.33 -24.89 -4.00
C ARG A 292 1.33 -26.02 -4.23
N PHE A 293 0.81 -26.12 -5.45
CA PHE A 293 -0.19 -27.13 -5.81
C PHE A 293 0.43 -28.50 -6.10
N ALA A 294 1.60 -28.52 -6.73
CA ALA A 294 2.37 -29.73 -7.02
C ALA A 294 3.89 -29.45 -6.93
N GLU A 295 4.72 -30.42 -7.27
CA GLU A 295 6.19 -30.29 -7.17
C GLU A 295 6.72 -29.07 -7.94
N ASN A 296 6.21 -28.84 -9.15
CA ASN A 296 6.61 -27.75 -10.05
C ASN A 296 5.41 -26.89 -10.49
N ASP A 297 4.51 -26.62 -9.55
CA ASP A 297 3.26 -25.88 -9.82
C ASP A 297 2.96 -24.94 -8.65
N PHE A 298 3.09 -23.64 -8.90
CA PHE A 298 3.02 -22.58 -7.91
C PHE A 298 2.14 -21.42 -8.36
N LEU A 299 1.28 -20.92 -7.47
CA LEU A 299 0.66 -19.62 -7.63
C LEU A 299 1.35 -18.62 -6.70
N LEU A 300 1.95 -17.59 -7.27
CA LEU A 300 2.52 -16.45 -6.55
C LEU A 300 1.50 -15.32 -6.52
N MET A 301 1.26 -14.77 -5.33
CA MET A 301 0.29 -13.73 -5.11
C MET A 301 0.89 -12.56 -4.32
N SER A 302 0.66 -11.34 -4.79
CA SER A 302 1.11 -10.11 -4.13
C SER A 302 0.06 -9.00 -4.20
N GLY A 303 0.35 -7.85 -3.58
CA GLY A 303 -0.55 -6.70 -3.52
C GLY A 303 -0.99 -6.19 -4.90
N ALA A 304 -2.17 -5.56 -4.97
CA ALA A 304 -2.75 -5.05 -6.21
C ALA A 304 -1.85 -4.02 -6.92
N GLY A 305 -1.21 -3.13 -6.15
CA GLY A 305 -0.29 -2.12 -6.68
C GLY A 305 1.08 -2.67 -7.10
N ALA A 306 1.41 -3.91 -6.73
CA ALA A 306 2.73 -4.49 -6.99
C ALA A 306 2.83 -5.11 -8.40
N TYR A 307 1.76 -5.12 -9.19
CA TYR A 307 1.64 -5.87 -10.44
C TYR A 307 2.86 -5.74 -11.37
N TRP A 308 3.19 -4.53 -11.82
CA TRP A 308 4.30 -4.32 -12.76
C TRP A 308 5.66 -4.56 -12.09
N HIS A 309 5.82 -4.15 -10.84
CA HIS A 309 7.05 -4.35 -10.07
C HIS A 309 7.39 -5.84 -9.96
N ASP A 310 6.43 -6.62 -9.48
CA ASP A 310 6.61 -8.04 -9.21
C ASP A 310 6.66 -8.86 -10.49
N ARG A 311 5.89 -8.49 -11.52
CA ARG A 311 6.03 -9.13 -12.83
C ARG A 311 7.45 -8.94 -13.36
N ASP A 312 7.96 -7.72 -13.38
CA ASP A 312 9.29 -7.43 -13.92
C ASP A 312 10.37 -8.13 -13.07
N LEU A 313 10.18 -8.23 -11.75
CA LEU A 313 11.04 -9.01 -10.86
C LEU A 313 11.07 -10.50 -11.22
N LEU A 314 9.91 -11.11 -11.49
CA LEU A 314 9.82 -12.52 -11.90
C LEU A 314 10.37 -12.75 -13.33
N MET A 315 10.18 -11.79 -14.25
CA MET A 315 10.66 -11.91 -15.62
C MET A 315 12.18 -11.72 -15.75
N ALA A 316 12.79 -10.88 -14.92
CA ALA A 316 14.20 -10.48 -15.06
C ALA A 316 15.19 -11.66 -15.07
N ASN A 317 14.87 -12.73 -14.31
CA ASN A 317 15.72 -13.92 -14.18
C ASN A 317 15.03 -15.19 -14.70
N LEU A 318 14.04 -15.06 -15.58
CA LEU A 318 13.35 -16.21 -16.14
C LEU A 318 14.28 -16.97 -17.11
N PRO A 319 14.46 -18.30 -16.98
CA PRO A 319 15.29 -19.07 -17.90
C PRO A 319 14.76 -19.04 -19.33
N SER A 320 15.66 -18.85 -20.30
CA SER A 320 15.30 -18.81 -21.72
C SER A 320 15.13 -20.18 -22.39
N ASP A 321 15.42 -21.27 -21.67
CA ASP A 321 15.36 -22.64 -22.18
C ASP A 321 13.96 -23.26 -22.12
N GLY A 322 12.97 -22.52 -21.63
CA GLY A 322 11.58 -22.96 -21.51
C GLY A 322 11.34 -23.91 -20.33
N SER A 323 12.32 -24.09 -19.44
CA SER A 323 12.18 -24.93 -18.24
C SER A 323 11.20 -24.35 -17.21
N VAL A 324 10.90 -23.05 -17.30
CA VAL A 324 9.93 -22.35 -16.44
C VAL A 324 9.00 -21.52 -17.32
N GLN A 325 7.71 -21.59 -17.02
CA GLN A 325 6.67 -20.76 -17.62
C GLN A 325 5.97 -19.96 -16.52
N ILE A 326 5.73 -18.67 -16.80
CA ILE A 326 4.96 -17.79 -15.94
C ILE A 326 3.73 -17.33 -16.72
N THR A 327 2.55 -17.59 -16.17
CA THR A 327 1.27 -17.15 -16.72
C THR A 327 0.65 -16.14 -15.76
N ASP A 328 0.25 -14.97 -16.27
CA ASP A 328 -0.50 -13.99 -15.50
C ASP A 328 -1.97 -14.40 -15.41
N VAL A 329 -2.47 -14.55 -14.18
CA VAL A 329 -3.86 -14.95 -13.86
C VAL A 329 -4.53 -13.93 -12.94
N THR A 330 -4.01 -12.69 -12.92
CA THR A 330 -4.46 -11.59 -12.04
C THR A 330 -5.96 -11.33 -12.20
N TYR A 331 -6.45 -11.28 -13.44
CA TYR A 331 -7.85 -10.98 -13.76
C TYR A 331 -8.78 -12.20 -13.76
N ASP A 332 -8.22 -13.40 -13.72
CA ASP A 332 -9.01 -14.64 -13.77
C ASP A 332 -9.62 -14.98 -12.41
N LEU A 333 -9.03 -14.47 -11.32
CA LEU A 333 -9.34 -14.87 -9.95
C LEU A 333 -9.79 -13.71 -9.05
N ALA A 334 -10.83 -13.99 -8.27
CA ALA A 334 -11.29 -13.15 -7.17
C ALA A 334 -10.97 -13.82 -5.82
N THR A 335 -10.96 -13.04 -4.74
CA THR A 335 -10.65 -13.56 -3.39
C THR A 335 -11.62 -13.01 -2.36
N LEU A 336 -12.15 -13.90 -1.52
CA LEU A 336 -12.87 -13.56 -0.29
C LEU A 336 -12.07 -14.03 0.91
N LEU A 337 -12.00 -13.23 1.96
CA LEU A 337 -11.56 -13.65 3.28
C LEU A 337 -12.79 -13.91 4.15
N VAL A 338 -12.96 -15.15 4.60
CA VAL A 338 -13.96 -15.54 5.61
C VAL A 338 -13.22 -15.86 6.90
N THR A 339 -13.41 -15.07 7.94
CA THR A 339 -12.52 -15.09 9.12
C THR A 339 -13.28 -14.84 10.42
N GLY A 340 -12.72 -15.26 11.55
CA GLY A 340 -13.36 -15.26 12.86
C GLY A 340 -13.59 -16.68 13.40
N PRO A 341 -13.85 -16.84 14.71
CA PRO A 341 -13.96 -18.15 15.35
C PRO A 341 -15.05 -19.06 14.76
N LYS A 342 -16.08 -18.50 14.12
CA LYS A 342 -17.16 -19.27 13.48
C LYS A 342 -16.90 -19.59 11.99
N ALA A 343 -15.88 -19.02 11.36
CA ALA A 343 -15.59 -19.23 9.93
C ALA A 343 -15.39 -20.72 9.54
N PRO A 344 -14.67 -21.55 10.32
CA PRO A 344 -14.57 -22.99 10.02
C PRO A 344 -15.94 -23.70 9.99
N ALA A 345 -16.84 -23.37 10.92
CA ALA A 345 -18.17 -23.99 11.00
C ALA A 345 -19.04 -23.60 9.78
N ILE A 346 -18.98 -22.33 9.36
CA ILE A 346 -19.69 -21.85 8.16
C ILE A 346 -19.29 -22.66 6.93
N LEU A 347 -17.97 -22.80 6.70
CA LEU A 347 -17.48 -23.54 5.53
C LEU A 347 -17.72 -25.05 5.66
N ALA A 348 -17.70 -25.60 6.89
CA ALA A 348 -18.01 -27.00 7.10
C ALA A 348 -19.46 -27.33 6.74
N ASP A 349 -20.42 -26.51 7.19
CA ASP A 349 -21.84 -26.67 6.85
C ASP A 349 -22.10 -26.47 5.36
N LEU A 350 -21.45 -25.48 4.75
CA LEU A 350 -21.61 -25.16 3.34
C LEU A 350 -21.09 -26.28 2.42
N THR A 351 -19.99 -26.94 2.80
CA THR A 351 -19.28 -27.90 1.94
C THR A 351 -19.53 -29.36 2.32
N GLY A 352 -20.05 -29.63 3.52
CA GLY A 352 -20.15 -30.97 4.10
C GLY A 352 -18.81 -31.59 4.49
N HIS A 353 -17.70 -30.84 4.45
CA HIS A 353 -16.37 -31.31 4.80
C HIS A 353 -15.88 -30.68 6.10
N SER A 354 -15.09 -31.42 6.88
CA SER A 354 -14.48 -30.87 8.09
C SER A 354 -13.47 -29.77 7.76
N MET A 355 -13.58 -28.66 8.50
CA MET A 355 -12.65 -27.52 8.47
C MET A 355 -11.81 -27.44 9.76
N ALA A 356 -11.85 -28.48 10.60
CA ALA A 356 -11.02 -28.58 11.80
C ALA A 356 -9.52 -28.63 11.44
N ASN A 357 -8.63 -28.19 12.34
CA ASN A 357 -7.20 -28.14 12.03
C ASN A 357 -6.57 -29.51 11.73
N ASP A 358 -7.04 -30.57 12.38
CA ASP A 358 -6.55 -31.93 12.10
C ASP A 358 -6.92 -32.39 10.69
N ASP A 359 -8.06 -31.94 10.19
CA ASP A 359 -8.52 -32.26 8.84
C ASP A 359 -7.97 -31.30 7.81
N PHE A 360 -7.92 -29.99 8.09
CA PHE A 360 -7.46 -28.92 7.20
C PHE A 360 -6.52 -27.99 7.96
N ALA A 361 -5.25 -28.36 8.03
CA ALA A 361 -4.25 -27.67 8.85
C ALA A 361 -4.01 -26.21 8.43
N TRP A 362 -3.66 -25.36 9.40
CA TRP A 362 -3.23 -23.99 9.15
C TRP A 362 -2.11 -23.92 8.08
N LEU A 363 -2.21 -22.96 7.15
CA LEU A 363 -1.36 -22.80 5.96
C LEU A 363 -1.43 -23.95 4.94
N ALA A 364 -2.49 -24.74 4.94
CA ALA A 364 -2.79 -25.66 3.85
C ALA A 364 -3.72 -25.01 2.81
N CYS A 365 -3.69 -25.53 1.58
CA CYS A 365 -4.62 -25.18 0.51
C CYS A 365 -5.33 -26.42 -0.03
N ARG A 366 -6.58 -26.27 -0.46
CA ARG A 366 -7.40 -27.35 -1.04
C ARG A 366 -8.36 -26.81 -2.08
N LYS A 367 -8.70 -27.66 -3.04
CA LYS A 367 -9.85 -27.45 -3.91
C LYS A 367 -11.11 -27.94 -3.20
N ILE A 368 -12.15 -27.11 -3.16
CA ILE A 368 -13.47 -27.43 -2.61
C ILE A 368 -14.54 -26.89 -3.56
N GLU A 369 -15.76 -27.43 -3.51
CA GLU A 369 -16.88 -26.94 -4.30
C GLU A 369 -17.73 -25.96 -3.49
N ILE A 370 -18.00 -24.78 -4.03
CA ILE A 370 -18.94 -23.80 -3.48
C ILE A 370 -19.79 -23.25 -4.62
N ALA A 371 -21.12 -23.29 -4.48
CA ALA A 371 -22.06 -22.81 -5.49
C ALA A 371 -21.83 -23.40 -6.90
N GLY A 372 -21.33 -24.64 -6.99
CA GLY A 372 -20.99 -25.31 -8.25
C GLY A 372 -19.67 -24.87 -8.90
N ASP A 373 -18.90 -23.98 -8.26
CA ASP A 373 -17.53 -23.62 -8.68
C ASP A 373 -16.49 -24.40 -7.88
N GLU A 374 -15.43 -24.84 -8.55
CA GLU A 374 -14.24 -25.39 -7.89
C GLU A 374 -13.36 -24.23 -7.43
N VAL A 375 -13.35 -23.96 -6.13
CA VAL A 375 -12.59 -22.87 -5.51
C VAL A 375 -11.35 -23.42 -4.81
N THR A 376 -10.28 -22.63 -4.78
CA THR A 376 -9.12 -22.92 -3.93
C THR A 376 -9.33 -22.24 -2.57
N ALA A 377 -9.60 -23.04 -1.55
CA ALA A 377 -9.60 -22.58 -0.17
C ALA A 377 -8.19 -22.65 0.42
N ILE A 378 -7.77 -21.60 1.11
CA ILE A 378 -6.48 -21.50 1.77
C ILE A 378 -6.72 -21.14 3.22
N ARG A 379 -6.26 -21.96 4.17
CA ARG A 379 -6.44 -21.69 5.61
C ARG A 379 -5.42 -20.68 6.12
N VAL A 380 -5.73 -19.41 5.97
CA VAL A 380 -4.92 -18.25 6.36
C VAL A 380 -5.82 -17.04 6.61
N SER A 381 -5.34 -16.09 7.39
CA SER A 381 -6.10 -14.89 7.74
C SER A 381 -5.15 -13.76 8.12
N PHE A 382 -5.16 -12.68 7.34
CA PHE A 382 -4.39 -11.48 7.67
C PHE A 382 -4.99 -10.70 8.86
N ALA A 383 -6.23 -11.01 9.26
CA ALA A 383 -6.87 -10.50 10.47
C ALA A 383 -6.41 -11.20 11.77
N GLY A 384 -5.68 -12.32 11.67
CA GLY A 384 -5.17 -13.05 12.83
C GLY A 384 -6.19 -13.89 13.60
N GLU A 385 -7.38 -14.10 13.03
CA GLU A 385 -8.38 -15.08 13.50
C GLU A 385 -8.32 -16.38 12.68
N ALA A 386 -8.99 -17.44 13.13
CA ALA A 386 -9.30 -18.59 12.27
C ALA A 386 -9.98 -18.10 10.99
N GLY A 387 -9.55 -18.58 9.83
CA GLY A 387 -10.11 -18.08 8.59
C GLY A 387 -9.56 -18.76 7.34
N PHE A 388 -10.22 -18.46 6.24
CA PHE A 388 -9.93 -19.00 4.93
C PHE A 388 -10.00 -17.89 3.89
N GLU A 389 -8.99 -17.84 3.03
CA GLU A 389 -9.12 -17.17 1.75
C GLU A 389 -9.75 -18.14 0.76
N ILE A 390 -10.81 -17.69 0.09
CA ILE A 390 -11.52 -18.43 -0.94
C ILE A 390 -11.19 -17.78 -2.27
N HIS A 391 -10.42 -18.49 -3.09
CA HIS A 391 -10.00 -18.06 -4.42
C HIS A 391 -10.88 -18.76 -5.46
N CYS A 392 -11.67 -17.99 -6.21
CA CYS A 392 -12.60 -18.51 -7.21
C CYS A 392 -12.42 -17.77 -8.55
N LYS A 393 -13.07 -18.26 -9.60
CA LYS A 393 -13.11 -17.53 -10.87
C LYS A 393 -13.81 -16.18 -10.68
N MET A 394 -13.30 -15.16 -11.37
CA MET A 394 -13.87 -13.80 -11.32
C MET A 394 -15.37 -13.80 -11.63
N ASP A 395 -15.82 -14.55 -12.65
CA ASP A 395 -17.23 -14.62 -13.05
C ASP A 395 -18.15 -15.28 -12.00
N ASN A 396 -17.58 -16.08 -11.09
CA ASN A 396 -18.33 -16.86 -10.11
C ASN A 396 -18.39 -16.21 -8.72
N ILE A 397 -17.63 -15.13 -8.50
CA ILE A 397 -17.47 -14.49 -7.17
C ILE A 397 -18.80 -14.11 -6.52
N VAL A 398 -19.77 -13.65 -7.32
CA VAL A 398 -21.10 -13.25 -6.82
C VAL A 398 -21.85 -14.46 -6.26
N ALA A 399 -21.85 -15.59 -6.97
CA ALA A 399 -22.53 -16.80 -6.52
C ALA A 399 -21.83 -17.41 -5.29
N VAL A 400 -20.50 -17.39 -5.27
CA VAL A 400 -19.70 -17.87 -4.13
C VAL A 400 -19.95 -17.02 -2.88
N TYR A 401 -19.93 -15.68 -3.02
CA TYR A 401 -20.24 -14.75 -1.93
C TYR A 401 -21.64 -14.96 -1.36
N ASP A 402 -22.64 -15.12 -2.22
CA ASP A 402 -24.02 -15.35 -1.81
C ASP A 402 -24.20 -16.66 -1.05
N ALA A 403 -23.56 -17.73 -1.53
CA ALA A 403 -23.60 -19.03 -0.87
C ALA A 403 -22.96 -18.99 0.52
N ILE A 404 -21.80 -18.34 0.65
CA ILE A 404 -21.11 -18.16 1.94
C ILE A 404 -21.95 -17.29 2.88
N THR A 405 -22.50 -16.18 2.38
CA THR A 405 -23.32 -15.26 3.18
C THR A 405 -24.60 -15.93 3.67
N ALA A 406 -25.28 -16.70 2.82
CA ALA A 406 -26.47 -17.46 3.19
C ALA A 406 -26.16 -18.53 4.25
N ALA A 407 -25.09 -19.30 4.10
CA ALA A 407 -24.65 -20.28 5.10
C ALA A 407 -24.21 -19.62 6.41
N GLY A 408 -23.56 -18.47 6.31
CA GLY A 408 -23.04 -17.70 7.44
C GLY A 408 -24.09 -16.98 8.28
N ALA A 409 -25.33 -16.85 7.79
CA ALA A 409 -26.39 -16.12 8.49
C ALA A 409 -26.67 -16.69 9.90
N ALA A 410 -26.71 -18.02 10.04
CA ALA A 410 -26.89 -18.69 11.34
C ALA A 410 -25.70 -18.51 12.30
N TYR A 411 -24.56 -18.07 11.77
CA TYR A 411 -23.32 -17.85 12.50
C TYR A 411 -23.04 -16.37 12.76
N GLU A 412 -23.96 -15.47 12.44
CA GLU A 412 -23.77 -14.02 12.56
C GLU A 412 -22.61 -13.53 11.68
N LEU A 413 -22.43 -14.12 10.49
CA LEU A 413 -21.47 -13.60 9.51
C LEU A 413 -21.90 -12.20 9.07
N ALA A 414 -20.98 -11.23 9.16
CA ALA A 414 -21.20 -9.87 8.70
C ALA A 414 -20.07 -9.41 7.77
N PRO A 415 -20.33 -8.47 6.84
CA PRO A 415 -19.25 -7.86 6.10
C PRO A 415 -18.38 -6.98 7.00
N PHE A 416 -17.08 -6.88 6.70
CA PHE A 416 -16.14 -5.94 7.31
C PHE A 416 -15.18 -5.39 6.24
N GLY A 417 -14.57 -4.24 6.50
CA GLY A 417 -13.78 -3.51 5.52
C GLY A 417 -12.26 -3.54 5.73
N MET A 418 -11.54 -2.93 4.79
CA MET A 418 -10.08 -2.84 4.78
C MET A 418 -9.51 -2.09 5.99
N LEU A 419 -10.23 -1.10 6.54
CA LEU A 419 -9.76 -0.36 7.73
C LEU A 419 -9.75 -1.24 8.99
N ALA A 420 -10.77 -2.10 9.13
CA ALA A 420 -10.77 -3.10 10.20
C ALA A 420 -9.67 -4.15 10.00
N LEU A 421 -9.41 -4.55 8.74
CA LEU A 421 -8.28 -5.43 8.42
C LEU A 421 -6.93 -4.79 8.79
N ASP A 422 -6.72 -3.51 8.48
CA ASP A 422 -5.50 -2.77 8.81
C ASP A 422 -5.31 -2.61 10.34
N SER A 423 -6.39 -2.36 11.09
CA SER A 423 -6.33 -2.40 12.56
C SER A 423 -5.88 -3.78 13.06
N MET A 424 -6.52 -4.86 12.57
CA MET A 424 -6.24 -6.22 13.04
C MET A 424 -4.85 -6.74 12.66
N ARG A 425 -4.32 -6.36 11.49
CA ARG A 425 -2.97 -6.76 11.05
C ARG A 425 -1.88 -6.08 11.88
N LEU A 426 -2.10 -4.83 12.32
CA LEU A 426 -1.16 -4.11 13.17
C LEU A 426 -0.97 -4.83 14.51
N GLU A 427 -2.07 -5.29 15.11
CA GLU A 427 -2.05 -6.06 16.37
C GLU A 427 -1.31 -7.39 16.26
N LYS A 428 -1.32 -7.98 15.06
CA LYS A 428 -0.59 -9.21 14.72
C LYS A 428 0.88 -8.99 14.38
N GLY A 429 1.34 -7.74 14.34
CA GLY A 429 2.71 -7.46 13.90
C GLY A 429 2.92 -7.74 12.40
N TYR A 430 1.85 -7.79 11.60
CA TYR A 430 1.96 -8.11 10.17
C TYR A 430 2.36 -6.87 9.38
N ARG A 431 3.37 -7.06 8.53
CA ARG A 431 3.94 -6.02 7.68
C ARG A 431 3.20 -5.99 6.35
N SER A 432 3.08 -4.82 5.75
CA SER A 432 2.50 -4.61 4.43
C SER A 432 3.57 -4.11 3.45
N TRP A 433 3.56 -4.64 2.22
CA TRP A 433 4.50 -4.25 1.18
C TRP A 433 4.36 -2.76 0.80
N LYS A 434 5.49 -2.05 0.75
CA LYS A 434 5.60 -0.59 0.52
C LYS A 434 4.90 0.32 1.54
N SER A 435 4.37 -0.24 2.62
CA SER A 435 4.08 0.51 3.85
C SER A 435 5.17 0.24 4.89
N ASP A 436 5.35 -1.03 5.26
CA ASP A 436 6.35 -1.47 6.25
C ASP A 436 7.58 -2.11 5.61
N LEU A 437 7.42 -2.68 4.41
CA LEU A 437 8.49 -3.34 3.68
C LEU A 437 8.93 -2.44 2.53
N THR A 438 9.98 -1.65 2.77
CA THR A 438 10.58 -0.76 1.78
C THR A 438 12.00 -1.20 1.45
N SER A 439 12.51 -0.80 0.28
CA SER A 439 13.89 -1.04 -0.13
C SER A 439 14.88 -0.04 0.49
N ASP A 440 14.46 0.75 1.48
CA ASP A 440 15.39 1.52 2.33
C ASP A 440 16.17 0.58 3.25
N TYR A 441 15.57 -0.55 3.61
CA TYR A 441 16.08 -1.47 4.63
C TYR A 441 16.43 -2.84 4.03
N THR A 442 17.39 -3.51 4.66
CA THR A 442 17.69 -4.92 4.35
C THR A 442 16.59 -5.83 4.89
N MET A 443 16.61 -7.10 4.45
CA MET A 443 15.77 -8.15 5.05
C MET A 443 15.96 -8.26 6.57
N LEU A 444 17.19 -8.08 7.08
CA LEU A 444 17.48 -8.22 8.50
C LEU A 444 16.99 -7.00 9.28
N GLU A 445 17.25 -5.78 8.78
CA GLU A 445 16.77 -4.53 9.38
C GLU A 445 15.23 -4.46 9.41
N SER A 446 14.56 -5.06 8.42
CA SER A 446 13.09 -5.15 8.35
C SER A 446 12.48 -6.16 9.35
N GLY A 447 13.29 -6.80 10.21
CA GLY A 447 12.83 -7.82 11.14
C GLY A 447 12.47 -9.15 10.47
N LEU A 448 12.92 -9.37 9.23
CA LEU A 448 12.61 -10.57 8.44
C LEU A 448 13.69 -11.66 8.51
N GLY A 449 14.63 -11.55 9.46
CA GLY A 449 15.76 -12.48 9.58
C GLY A 449 15.36 -13.96 9.68
N ARG A 450 14.21 -14.28 10.31
CA ARG A 450 13.70 -15.67 10.39
C ARG A 450 13.33 -16.28 9.03
N TRP A 451 13.14 -15.46 8.00
CA TRP A 451 12.80 -15.90 6.65
C TRP A 451 14.02 -15.94 5.71
N VAL A 452 15.23 -15.63 6.21
CA VAL A 452 16.47 -15.76 5.45
C VAL A 452 17.15 -17.09 5.79
N ASN A 453 17.16 -18.04 4.86
CA ASN A 453 17.79 -19.34 5.07
C ASN A 453 19.22 -19.38 4.53
N PHE A 454 20.20 -19.03 5.37
CA PHE A 454 21.63 -19.08 5.03
C PHE A 454 22.19 -20.48 4.75
N ASN A 455 21.45 -21.54 5.06
CA ASN A 455 21.87 -22.91 4.75
C ASN A 455 21.64 -23.30 3.28
N LYS A 456 20.92 -22.47 2.52
CA LYS A 456 20.80 -22.66 1.06
C LYS A 456 22.14 -22.39 0.40
N ASP A 457 22.42 -23.15 -0.66
CA ASP A 457 23.65 -23.01 -1.46
C ASP A 457 23.77 -21.59 -2.03
N ASP A 458 22.71 -21.10 -2.68
CA ASP A 458 22.66 -19.76 -3.26
C ASP A 458 21.23 -19.21 -3.29
N PHE A 459 21.12 -17.87 -3.23
CA PHE A 459 19.91 -17.09 -3.54
C PHE A 459 20.29 -15.61 -3.74
N VAL A 460 19.44 -14.84 -4.40
CA VAL A 460 19.69 -13.41 -4.65
C VAL A 460 19.87 -12.64 -3.32
N GLY A 461 20.99 -11.95 -3.17
CA GLY A 461 21.31 -11.18 -1.95
C GLY A 461 21.96 -11.97 -0.81
N ARG A 462 22.18 -13.29 -0.96
CA ARG A 462 22.74 -14.15 0.09
C ARG A 462 24.06 -13.63 0.66
N THR A 463 25.01 -13.26 -0.20
CA THR A 463 26.33 -12.78 0.23
C THR A 463 26.25 -11.50 1.05
N ALA A 464 25.43 -10.53 0.62
CA ALA A 464 25.25 -9.27 1.33
C ALA A 464 24.60 -9.48 2.70
N LEU A 465 23.52 -10.27 2.75
CA LEU A 465 22.82 -10.60 4.00
C LEU A 465 23.70 -11.40 4.98
N GLN A 466 24.57 -12.28 4.47
CA GLN A 466 25.48 -13.05 5.32
C GLN A 466 26.57 -12.15 5.92
N ALA A 467 27.09 -11.19 5.14
CA ALA A 467 28.03 -10.20 5.64
C ALA A 467 27.37 -9.30 6.71
N GLU A 468 26.13 -8.87 6.49
CA GLU A 468 25.36 -8.11 7.47
C GLU A 468 25.11 -8.92 8.74
N GLN A 469 24.70 -10.19 8.63
CA GLN A 469 24.50 -11.07 9.79
C GLN A 469 25.76 -11.17 10.66
N GLN A 470 26.94 -11.22 10.04
CA GLN A 470 28.23 -11.29 10.76
C GLN A 470 28.62 -9.94 11.41
N ALA A 471 28.36 -8.83 10.72
CA ALA A 471 28.68 -7.49 11.21
C ALA A 471 27.69 -6.98 12.27
N GLY A 472 26.44 -7.45 12.22
CA GLY A 472 25.29 -6.92 12.94
C GLY A 472 24.62 -5.78 12.18
N SER A 473 23.28 -5.82 12.12
CA SER A 473 22.46 -4.77 11.50
C SER A 473 22.59 -3.44 12.26
N LYS A 474 22.59 -2.33 11.52
CA LYS A 474 22.62 -0.98 12.10
C LYS A 474 21.26 -0.59 12.65
N ASN A 475 20.20 -1.01 11.97
CA ASN A 475 18.82 -0.75 12.37
C ASN A 475 18.08 -2.06 12.66
N GLU A 476 16.98 -1.95 13.38
CA GLU A 476 16.07 -3.05 13.69
C GLU A 476 14.62 -2.57 13.64
N PHE A 477 13.75 -3.39 13.05
CA PHE A 477 12.32 -3.20 13.10
C PHE A 477 11.80 -3.42 14.52
N VAL A 478 10.92 -2.53 14.98
CA VAL A 478 10.23 -2.62 16.27
C VAL A 478 8.74 -2.37 16.12
N THR A 479 7.99 -2.87 17.10
CA THR A 479 6.58 -2.50 17.31
C THR A 479 6.47 -1.83 18.66
N LEU A 480 5.78 -0.70 18.69
CA LEU A 480 5.64 0.18 19.84
C LEU A 480 4.15 0.34 20.18
N VAL A 481 3.83 0.32 21.47
CA VAL A 481 2.55 0.82 21.99
C VAL A 481 2.77 2.23 22.49
N LEU A 482 1.89 3.15 22.09
CA LEU A 482 1.94 4.55 22.50
C LEU A 482 0.88 4.82 23.57
N ASP A 483 1.25 5.57 24.61
CA ASP A 483 0.29 6.04 25.60
C ASP A 483 -0.58 7.17 25.07
N ASP A 484 -1.78 7.31 25.62
CA ASP A 484 -2.58 8.51 25.37
C ASP A 484 -2.10 9.61 26.34
N PRO A 485 -1.82 10.84 25.87
CA PRO A 485 -1.45 11.97 26.72
C PRO A 485 -2.52 12.28 27.78
N ASP A 486 -2.07 12.65 28.97
CA ASP A 486 -2.92 12.91 30.15
C ASP A 486 -3.74 14.22 30.07
N ASP A 487 -3.63 15.00 29.00
CA ASP A 487 -4.31 16.30 28.85
C ASP A 487 -5.70 16.22 28.21
N GLY A 488 -6.08 15.05 27.67
CA GLY A 488 -7.39 14.83 27.05
C GLY A 488 -7.60 15.53 25.71
N GLU A 489 -6.57 16.15 25.13
CA GLU A 489 -6.65 16.83 23.85
C GLU A 489 -6.55 15.83 22.69
N PRO A 490 -7.47 15.85 21.70
CA PRO A 490 -7.37 15.13 20.42
C PRO A 490 -6.00 15.21 19.72
N PHE A 491 -5.47 14.09 19.19
CA PHE A 491 -4.17 14.10 18.49
C PHE A 491 -3.86 12.86 17.61
N GLY A 492 -4.74 11.86 17.54
CA GLY A 492 -4.65 10.74 16.61
C GLY A 492 -3.60 9.68 16.94
N ASP A 493 -3.23 8.92 15.90
CA ASP A 493 -2.21 7.89 15.95
C ASP A 493 -0.93 8.36 15.22
N ALA A 494 0.17 7.64 15.40
CA ALA A 494 1.39 7.92 14.64
C ALA A 494 1.15 7.73 13.14
N VAL A 495 1.76 8.57 12.32
CA VAL A 495 1.67 8.52 10.85
C VAL A 495 3.03 8.14 10.25
N TYR A 496 3.03 7.79 8.97
CA TYR A 496 4.26 7.52 8.23
C TYR A 496 5.27 8.67 8.41
N LEU A 497 6.53 8.32 8.71
CA LEU A 497 7.64 9.22 9.02
C LEU A 497 7.51 10.04 10.31
N SER A 498 6.57 9.71 11.21
CA SER A 498 6.66 10.18 12.61
C SER A 498 8.01 9.74 13.20
N SER A 499 8.68 10.65 13.92
CA SER A 499 10.01 10.37 14.46
C SER A 499 9.92 9.54 15.74
N VAL A 500 10.70 8.45 15.80
CA VAL A 500 10.98 7.74 17.04
C VAL A 500 12.16 8.42 17.72
N VAL A 501 11.98 8.77 18.98
CA VAL A 501 12.97 9.45 19.82
C VAL A 501 13.38 8.50 20.94
N ILE A 502 14.68 8.29 21.11
CA ILE A 502 15.27 7.48 22.17
C ILE A 502 16.21 8.37 22.97
N ASP A 503 15.99 8.45 24.29
CA ASP A 503 16.77 9.27 25.22
C ASP A 503 16.99 10.73 24.71
N GLY A 504 15.94 11.32 24.14
CA GLY A 504 15.92 12.71 23.64
C GLY A 504 16.50 12.93 22.24
N ASN A 505 16.96 11.87 21.55
CA ASN A 505 17.50 11.95 20.18
C ASN A 505 16.63 11.20 19.20
N VAL A 506 16.43 11.75 17.99
CA VAL A 506 15.77 11.02 16.90
C VAL A 506 16.61 9.80 16.54
N ALA A 507 16.01 8.62 16.63
CA ALA A 507 16.69 7.33 16.47
C ALA A 507 16.01 6.42 15.44
N GLY A 508 14.89 6.84 14.83
CA GLY A 508 14.20 6.05 13.82
C GLY A 508 12.93 6.72 13.31
N LEU A 509 12.22 6.01 12.45
CA LEU A 509 11.02 6.49 11.78
C LEU A 509 9.91 5.44 11.83
N VAL A 510 8.68 5.91 12.04
CA VAL A 510 7.46 5.11 11.92
C VAL A 510 7.18 4.81 10.45
N LEU A 511 6.85 3.55 10.17
CA LEU A 511 6.48 3.03 8.85
C LEU A 511 4.96 2.90 8.73
N SER A 512 4.32 2.24 9.69
CA SER A 512 2.86 2.21 9.86
C SER A 512 2.49 2.59 11.28
N GLY A 513 1.33 3.22 11.44
CA GLY A 513 0.72 3.44 12.74
C GLY A 513 -0.80 3.41 12.65
N GLY A 514 -1.44 3.17 13.78
CA GLY A 514 -2.90 3.10 13.88
C GLY A 514 -3.34 2.48 15.20
N TYR A 515 -4.66 2.41 15.40
CA TYR A 515 -5.23 1.87 16.62
C TYR A 515 -5.59 0.39 16.47
N GLY A 516 -5.10 -0.45 17.39
CA GLY A 516 -5.52 -1.84 17.53
C GLY A 516 -6.79 -1.94 18.36
N HIS A 517 -7.95 -2.10 17.70
CA HIS A 517 -9.25 -2.06 18.37
C HIS A 517 -9.55 -3.24 19.30
N ARG A 518 -8.97 -4.42 19.07
CA ARG A 518 -9.11 -5.59 19.95
C ARG A 518 -8.19 -5.52 21.16
N VAL A 519 -7.01 -4.90 21.00
CA VAL A 519 -6.03 -4.73 22.09
C VAL A 519 -6.18 -3.41 22.85
N GLY A 520 -6.94 -2.46 22.30
CA GLY A 520 -7.22 -1.17 22.93
C GLY A 520 -6.00 -0.24 23.02
N ALA A 521 -5.14 -0.25 22.01
CA ALA A 521 -3.86 0.46 22.05
C ALA A 521 -3.52 1.14 20.72
N SER A 522 -2.86 2.31 20.79
CA SER A 522 -2.21 2.93 19.65
C SER A 522 -0.89 2.22 19.37
N ILE A 523 -0.70 1.77 18.13
CA ILE A 523 0.41 0.93 17.69
C ILE A 523 1.22 1.70 16.65
N ALA A 524 2.55 1.66 16.76
CA ALA A 524 3.47 2.13 15.74
C ALA A 524 4.49 1.04 15.38
N MET A 525 4.60 0.73 14.10
CA MET A 525 5.68 -0.08 13.52
C MET A 525 6.76 0.85 13.01
N ALA A 526 8.01 0.60 13.40
CA ALA A 526 9.12 1.51 13.10
C ALA A 526 10.40 0.75 12.83
N VAL A 527 11.37 1.42 12.21
CA VAL A 527 12.76 0.96 12.15
C VAL A 527 13.62 1.97 12.89
N VAL A 528 14.45 1.47 13.82
CA VAL A 528 15.25 2.28 14.75
C VAL A 528 16.70 1.83 14.80
N ASP A 529 17.61 2.72 15.17
CA ASP A 529 19.02 2.42 15.38
C ASP A 529 19.22 1.40 16.53
N CYS A 530 19.91 0.29 16.23
CA CYS A 530 20.20 -0.78 17.18
C CYS A 530 21.02 -0.32 18.39
N GLY A 531 21.94 0.61 18.19
CA GLY A 531 22.81 1.12 19.24
C GLY A 531 22.03 1.94 20.27
N ALA A 532 21.18 2.84 19.79
CA ALA A 532 20.26 3.63 20.60
C ALA A 532 19.28 2.72 21.35
N LEU A 533 18.66 1.76 20.65
CA LEU A 533 17.66 0.88 21.24
C LEU A 533 18.21 0.03 22.38
N ARG A 534 19.41 -0.56 22.24
CA ARG A 534 20.03 -1.41 23.28
C ARG A 534 20.31 -0.68 24.58
N ALA A 535 20.55 0.63 24.52
CA ALA A 535 20.86 1.47 25.68
C ALA A 535 19.67 2.31 26.16
N ALA A 536 18.51 2.17 25.50
CA ALA A 536 17.35 3.02 25.71
C ALA A 536 16.86 2.97 27.16
N LYS A 537 16.64 4.16 27.74
CA LYS A 537 15.95 4.32 29.03
C LYS A 537 14.55 4.89 28.85
N ASP A 538 14.39 5.71 27.82
CA ASP A 538 13.12 6.31 27.42
C ASP A 538 12.95 6.23 25.90
N ILE A 539 11.74 5.90 25.48
CA ILE A 539 11.35 5.81 24.06
C ILE A 539 10.06 6.59 23.92
N SER A 540 10.00 7.44 22.91
CA SER A 540 8.79 8.18 22.56
C SER A 540 8.62 8.32 21.06
N VAL A 541 7.41 8.61 20.61
CA VAL A 541 7.11 8.95 19.21
C VAL A 541 6.56 10.37 19.14
N LEU A 542 7.07 11.17 18.19
CA LEU A 542 6.51 12.49 17.90
C LEU A 542 5.29 12.35 16.99
N VAL A 543 4.10 12.49 17.58
CA VAL A 543 2.82 12.46 16.89
C VAL A 543 2.29 13.88 16.80
N LEU A 544 2.25 14.43 15.58
CA LEU A 544 1.81 15.81 15.29
C LEU A 544 2.50 16.87 16.18
N GLY A 545 3.80 16.70 16.42
CA GLY A 545 4.61 17.59 17.26
C GLY A 545 4.51 17.36 18.77
N ARG A 546 3.69 16.39 19.22
CA ARG A 546 3.56 15.99 20.62
C ARG A 546 4.34 14.71 20.88
N SER A 547 5.08 14.66 21.98
CA SER A 547 5.79 13.45 22.39
C SER A 547 4.84 12.49 23.11
N ARG A 548 4.77 11.24 22.66
CA ARG A 548 4.04 10.15 23.33
C ARG A 548 5.02 9.10 23.80
N ARG A 549 4.91 8.68 25.05
CA ARG A 549 5.76 7.60 25.55
C ARG A 549 5.42 6.33 24.79
N ALA A 550 6.46 5.58 24.46
CA ALA A 550 6.36 4.35 23.72
C ALA A 550 6.93 3.18 24.54
N VAL A 551 6.31 2.02 24.42
CA VAL A 551 6.77 0.77 25.02
C VAL A 551 6.98 -0.25 23.91
N LEU A 552 8.14 -0.93 23.92
CA LEU A 552 8.43 -2.02 23.00
C LEU A 552 7.49 -3.20 23.23
N VAL A 553 7.00 -3.76 22.14
CA VAL A 553 6.22 -4.99 22.13
C VAL A 553 7.14 -6.17 21.87
N ASP A 554 7.29 -7.02 22.87
CA ASP A 554 8.06 -8.26 22.74
C ASP A 554 7.50 -9.14 21.62
N GLY A 555 8.38 -9.56 20.70
CA GLY A 555 7.99 -10.40 19.57
C GLY A 555 7.13 -9.71 18.51
N HIS A 556 6.89 -8.40 18.62
CA HIS A 556 6.10 -7.56 17.69
C HIS A 556 4.60 -7.89 17.61
N VAL A 557 4.07 -8.77 18.47
CA VAL A 557 2.69 -9.25 18.38
C VAL A 557 1.96 -8.98 19.69
N LEU A 558 0.88 -8.21 19.62
CA LEU A 558 0.03 -7.90 20.78
C LEU A 558 -1.13 -8.88 20.91
N TYR A 559 -1.67 -9.35 19.78
CA TYR A 559 -2.85 -10.20 19.75
C TYR A 559 -2.50 -11.64 19.38
N ASP A 560 -2.83 -12.59 20.26
CA ASP A 560 -2.61 -14.03 20.07
C ASP A 560 -1.17 -14.37 19.57
N PRO A 561 -0.11 -14.04 20.33
CA PRO A 561 1.28 -14.19 19.88
C PRO A 561 1.66 -15.63 19.52
N GLU A 562 1.00 -16.62 20.12
CA GLU A 562 1.24 -18.05 19.86
C GLU A 562 0.47 -18.58 18.63
N ASN A 563 -0.39 -17.74 18.04
CA ASN A 563 -1.28 -18.05 16.92
C ASN A 563 -2.24 -19.22 17.25
N ILE A 564 -2.75 -19.28 18.49
CA ILE A 564 -3.69 -20.31 18.94
C ILE A 564 -4.99 -20.21 18.15
N LYS A 565 -5.51 -19.00 17.93
CA LYS A 565 -6.78 -18.78 17.22
C LYS A 565 -6.73 -19.20 15.76
N MET A 566 -5.59 -19.05 15.10
CA MET A 566 -5.44 -19.49 13.70
C MET A 566 -5.23 -21.00 13.56
N LYS A 567 -4.59 -21.62 14.56
CA LYS A 567 -4.24 -23.06 14.55
C LYS A 567 -5.34 -23.96 15.13
N GLY A 568 -6.25 -23.44 15.95
CA GLY A 568 -7.38 -24.17 16.52
C GLY A 568 -8.63 -24.01 15.68
#